data_AF-A0A2D8AD32-F1
#
_entry.id   AF-A0A2D8AD32-F1
#
_cell.length_a   1.000
_cell.length_b   1.000
_cell.length_c   1.000
_cell.angle_alpha   90.00
_cell.angle_beta   90.00
_cell.angle_gamma   90.00
#
_symmetry.space_group_name_H-M   'P 1'
#
loop_
_entity.id
_entity.type
_entity.pdbx_description
1 polymer ?
#
loop_
_entity_poly.entity_id
_entity_poly.type
_entity_poly.pdbx_seq_one_letter_code
_entity_poly.pdbx_strand_id
1 'polypeptide(L)'
;MAEYRFPSSPPADALAFFRAKRYKPGFDYRDVWREEHRHAFTVAKAMQMDVLTSIRESLDDALQNGQTFAQFKRDLIPELQRQGWWGREVRADPLTRERREVTLGTPRRLKTIYSTNMRTARAAGQWQRIQRRTKTHPFLVYELGPSERHRALHESWAGIILPADHAFWKTHFPPNGWGCKCRVRQITRREADQMMESGRYSDKAPRIRRREWINERTGEAFQVPVGIDPGWDYNPGTGRVKALNDTLKRSETAVKKAVSAPAPSPNVALFPDGDNVMSTIKGIDQAGIEAALNRIPGAAPQIKKLSEFLQVRKIKTLALKQTEMGTGRKAWDLRERVSGFLGNGLGYGAYNSRHPARVGGFTSRSWDHVVVKGKATDKLDKLDGEKMAQAVEAAITNEARGRRTWSISHSYETLVNQTHHSFVSTWVHEIGHQVHYWQGNREIPFKESLTVYADTNAFEWHAEHFTAWVLNRDALARWNKDIAEYFDDAIEKAKDAGAVKIR
;
A
#
# COMPACT_ATOMS: atom_id res chain seq x y z
N MET A 1 -35.74 -30.14 14.93
CA MET A 1 -34.99 -28.92 14.56
C MET A 1 -33.61 -29.37 14.10
N ALA A 2 -33.17 -29.04 12.88
CA ALA A 2 -31.86 -29.45 12.40
C ALA A 2 -30.76 -28.74 13.22
N GLU A 3 -29.95 -29.53 13.91
CA GLU A 3 -28.86 -29.09 14.78
C GLU A 3 -27.79 -28.38 13.92
N TYR A 4 -27.65 -27.07 14.12
CA TYR A 4 -26.73 -26.24 13.34
C TYR A 4 -25.28 -26.53 13.75
N ARG A 5 -24.58 -27.33 12.95
CA ARG A 5 -23.11 -27.52 13.08
C ARG A 5 -22.38 -26.41 12.34
N PHE A 6 -21.58 -25.62 13.06
CA PHE A 6 -20.60 -24.73 12.44
C PHE A 6 -19.59 -25.57 11.63
N PRO A 7 -19.30 -25.24 10.36
CA PRO A 7 -18.25 -25.94 9.62
C PRO A 7 -16.91 -25.75 10.33
N SER A 8 -16.25 -26.86 10.66
CA SER A 8 -15.04 -26.98 11.49
C SER A 8 -13.75 -26.50 10.82
N SER A 9 -13.83 -25.72 9.75
CA SER A 9 -12.66 -25.11 9.11
C SER A 9 -13.01 -23.69 8.63
N PRO A 10 -12.13 -22.70 8.85
CA PRO A 10 -12.37 -21.33 8.44
C PRO A 10 -12.58 -21.27 6.92
N PRO A 11 -13.60 -20.54 6.41
CA PRO A 11 -13.77 -20.41 4.98
C PRO A 11 -12.57 -19.63 4.42
N ALA A 12 -11.64 -20.33 3.75
CA ALA A 12 -10.40 -19.74 3.23
C ALA A 12 -10.65 -18.47 2.40
N ASP A 13 -11.75 -18.44 1.63
CA ASP A 13 -12.15 -17.26 0.84
C ASP A 13 -12.49 -16.03 1.72
N ALA A 14 -13.05 -16.23 2.91
CA ALA A 14 -13.39 -15.15 3.84
C ALA A 14 -12.14 -14.58 4.54
N LEU A 15 -11.21 -15.46 4.93
CA LEU A 15 -9.92 -15.08 5.50
C LEU A 15 -9.06 -14.33 4.47
N ALA A 16 -9.00 -14.84 3.23
CA ALA A 16 -8.31 -14.19 2.12
C ALA A 16 -8.88 -12.79 1.83
N PHE A 17 -10.22 -12.63 1.83
CA PHE A 17 -10.85 -11.33 1.67
C PHE A 17 -10.48 -10.35 2.80
N PHE A 18 -10.48 -10.80 4.05
CA PHE A 18 -10.13 -9.95 5.19
C PHE A 18 -8.65 -9.53 5.16
N ARG A 19 -7.73 -10.46 4.90
CA ARG A 19 -6.29 -10.20 4.82
C ARG A 19 -5.90 -9.29 3.65
N ALA A 20 -6.69 -9.28 2.58
CA ALA A 20 -6.45 -8.41 1.41
C ALA A 20 -6.75 -6.91 1.66
N LYS A 21 -7.40 -6.56 2.78
CA LYS A 21 -7.67 -5.15 3.12
C LYS A 21 -6.37 -4.42 3.48
N ARG A 22 -6.23 -3.14 3.11
CA ARG A 22 -5.13 -2.25 3.50
C ARG A 22 -5.51 -1.43 4.72
N TYR A 23 -4.58 -0.97 5.55
CA TYR A 23 -4.95 -0.06 6.63
C TYR A 23 -5.28 1.33 6.09
N LYS A 24 -6.37 1.95 6.56
CA LYS A 24 -6.65 3.38 6.35
C LYS A 24 -7.16 3.96 7.67
N PRO A 25 -6.37 4.75 8.40
CA PRO A 25 -6.88 5.49 9.55
C PRO A 25 -8.03 6.41 9.13
N GLY A 26 -9.09 6.45 9.94
CA GLY A 26 -10.26 7.31 9.69
C GLY A 26 -10.80 7.84 11.02
N PHE A 27 -11.24 9.10 11.05
CA PHE A 27 -11.79 9.72 12.26
C PHE A 27 -13.30 9.44 12.39
N ASP A 28 -13.99 9.37 11.26
CA ASP A 28 -15.41 9.02 11.15
C ASP A 28 -15.59 7.85 10.17
N TYR A 29 -16.65 7.06 10.34
CA TYR A 29 -16.94 5.96 9.40
C TYR A 29 -17.36 6.48 8.03
N ARG A 30 -17.83 7.74 7.95
CA ARG A 30 -18.17 8.45 6.71
C ARG A 30 -16.95 8.92 5.91
N ASP A 31 -15.74 8.79 6.45
CA ASP A 31 -14.47 9.09 5.75
C ASP A 31 -14.09 8.06 4.67
N VAL A 32 -14.71 6.88 4.72
CA VAL A 32 -14.43 5.77 3.83
C VAL A 32 -15.75 5.41 3.17
N TRP A 33 -15.80 5.35 1.84
CA TRP A 33 -17.07 5.17 1.11
C TRP A 33 -17.08 3.92 0.22
N ARG A 34 -18.18 3.16 0.24
CA ARG A 34 -18.47 1.98 -0.61
C ARG A 34 -17.27 1.05 -0.82
N GLU A 35 -16.69 1.09 -2.01
CA GLU A 35 -15.58 0.25 -2.47
C GLU A 35 -14.31 0.46 -1.64
N GLU A 36 -14.14 1.63 -1.03
CA GLU A 36 -13.04 1.84 -0.11
C GLU A 36 -13.16 0.96 1.15
N HIS A 37 -14.36 0.60 1.61
CA HIS A 37 -14.55 -0.39 2.68
C HIS A 37 -14.24 -1.84 2.23
N ARG A 38 -14.25 -2.10 0.90
CA ARG A 38 -13.81 -3.37 0.31
C ARG A 38 -12.29 -3.49 0.38
N HIS A 39 -11.57 -2.40 0.17
CA HIS A 39 -10.12 -2.38 0.04
C HIS A 39 -9.37 -1.89 1.29
N ALA A 40 -10.04 -1.21 2.22
CA ALA A 40 -9.45 -0.66 3.43
C ALA A 40 -10.11 -1.20 4.71
N PHE A 41 -9.28 -1.51 5.69
CA PHE A 41 -9.65 -1.75 7.07
C PHE A 41 -9.50 -0.42 7.83
N THR A 42 -10.64 0.11 8.26
CA THR A 42 -10.73 1.36 9.02
C THR A 42 -11.61 1.15 10.23
N VAL A 43 -11.14 1.61 11.38
CA VAL A 43 -11.96 1.77 12.57
C VAL A 43 -11.98 3.26 12.88
N ALA A 44 -13.16 3.87 12.87
CA ALA A 44 -13.29 5.30 13.17
C ALA A 44 -12.54 5.65 14.47
N LYS A 45 -11.89 6.81 14.57
CA LYS A 45 -11.20 7.29 15.77
C LYS A 45 -10.06 6.39 16.29
N ALA A 46 -9.72 5.31 15.59
CA ALA A 46 -8.48 4.56 15.79
C ALA A 46 -7.45 5.15 14.82
N MET A 47 -7.01 6.38 15.10
CA MET A 47 -6.01 7.07 14.26
C MET A 47 -4.58 6.59 14.55
N GLN A 48 -4.38 5.88 15.66
CA GLN A 48 -3.12 5.24 16.01
C GLN A 48 -3.03 3.92 15.24
N MET A 49 -1.92 3.73 14.54
CA MET A 49 -1.69 2.51 13.76
C MET A 49 -1.68 1.26 14.64
N ASP A 50 -1.15 1.34 15.86
CA ASP A 50 -1.09 0.23 16.80
C ASP A 50 -2.49 -0.28 17.18
N VAL A 51 -3.43 0.65 17.40
CA VAL A 51 -4.85 0.34 17.67
C VAL A 51 -5.51 -0.33 16.47
N LEU A 52 -5.28 0.17 15.25
CA LEU A 52 -5.83 -0.46 14.04
C LEU A 52 -5.24 -1.85 13.79
N THR A 53 -3.95 -2.01 14.05
CA THR A 53 -3.25 -3.29 13.92
C THR A 53 -3.79 -4.31 14.92
N SER A 54 -3.88 -3.97 16.21
CA SER A 54 -4.39 -4.88 17.24
C SER A 54 -5.84 -5.30 16.97
N ILE A 55 -6.71 -4.38 16.54
CA ILE A 55 -8.09 -4.75 16.19
C ILE A 55 -8.11 -5.67 14.96
N ARG A 56 -7.28 -5.39 13.94
CA ARG A 56 -7.25 -6.21 12.73
C ARG A 56 -6.69 -7.60 12.99
N GLU A 57 -5.58 -7.72 13.72
CA GLU A 57 -4.96 -9.01 14.06
C GLU A 57 -5.92 -9.85 14.90
N SER A 58 -6.58 -9.25 15.89
CA SER A 58 -7.60 -9.95 16.70
C SER A 58 -8.81 -10.39 15.86
N LEU A 59 -9.21 -9.63 14.83
CA LEU A 59 -10.25 -10.05 13.89
C LEU A 59 -9.78 -11.15 12.93
N ASP A 60 -8.51 -11.12 12.50
CA ASP A 60 -7.91 -12.16 11.67
C ASP A 60 -7.85 -13.49 12.44
N ASP A 61 -7.39 -13.44 13.68
CA ASP A 61 -7.35 -14.57 14.62
C ASP A 61 -8.76 -15.11 14.89
N ALA A 62 -9.72 -14.21 15.14
CA ALA A 62 -11.12 -14.62 15.32
C ALA A 62 -11.76 -15.22 14.06
N LEU A 63 -11.37 -14.79 12.86
CA LEU A 63 -11.81 -15.38 11.59
C LEU A 63 -11.16 -16.74 11.34
N GLN A 64 -9.87 -16.87 11.63
CA GLN A 64 -9.09 -18.08 11.43
C GLN A 64 -9.51 -19.19 12.41
N ASN A 65 -9.64 -18.85 13.69
CA ASN A 65 -9.88 -19.81 14.77
C ASN A 65 -11.35 -19.90 15.18
N GLY A 66 -12.24 -19.17 14.50
CA GLY A 66 -13.69 -19.23 14.75
C GLY A 66 -14.10 -18.68 16.12
N GLN A 67 -13.32 -17.75 16.69
CA GLN A 67 -13.57 -17.23 18.03
C GLN A 67 -14.91 -16.49 18.12
N THR A 68 -15.57 -16.65 19.26
CA THR A 68 -16.80 -15.94 19.61
C THR A 68 -16.54 -14.48 19.93
N PHE A 69 -17.59 -13.65 19.89
CA PHE A 69 -17.47 -12.25 20.34
C PHE A 69 -17.02 -12.12 21.81
N ALA A 70 -17.39 -13.08 22.67
CA ALA A 70 -16.98 -13.06 24.07
C ALA A 70 -15.46 -13.25 24.22
N GLN A 71 -14.88 -14.19 23.46
CA GLN A 71 -13.43 -14.42 23.40
C GLN A 71 -12.70 -13.21 22.80
N PHE A 72 -13.11 -12.77 21.60
CA PHE A 72 -12.58 -11.57 20.94
C PHE A 72 -12.55 -10.36 21.88
N LYS A 73 -13.63 -10.12 22.62
CA LYS A 73 -13.74 -9.02 23.59
C LYS A 73 -12.76 -9.19 24.76
N ARG A 74 -12.70 -10.38 25.35
CA ARG A 74 -11.83 -10.67 26.50
C ARG A 74 -10.36 -10.43 26.15
N ASP A 75 -9.96 -10.82 24.95
CA ASP A 75 -8.55 -10.81 24.54
C ASP A 75 -8.11 -9.42 24.05
N LEU A 76 -9.00 -8.69 23.36
CA LEU A 76 -8.68 -7.38 22.76
C LEU A 76 -8.82 -6.20 23.73
N ILE A 77 -9.73 -6.25 24.72
CA ILE A 77 -9.95 -5.10 25.64
C ILE A 77 -8.69 -4.69 26.40
N PRO A 78 -7.94 -5.61 27.05
CA PRO A 78 -6.74 -5.25 27.80
C PRO A 78 -5.70 -4.56 26.91
N GLU A 79 -5.55 -5.03 25.66
CA GLU A 79 -4.62 -4.44 24.70
C GLU A 79 -5.01 -3.01 24.32
N LEU A 80 -6.29 -2.79 24.01
CA LEU A 80 -6.78 -1.45 23.69
C LEU A 80 -6.69 -0.47 24.87
N GLN A 81 -6.83 -0.98 26.09
CA GLN A 81 -6.61 -0.19 27.31
C GLN A 81 -5.14 0.20 27.49
N ARG A 82 -4.20 -0.75 27.27
CA ARG A 82 -2.74 -0.47 27.29
C ARG A 82 -2.35 0.61 26.27
N GLN A 83 -2.96 0.58 25.09
CA GLN A 83 -2.73 1.56 24.03
C GLN A 83 -3.46 2.89 24.23
N GLY A 84 -4.18 3.07 25.35
CA GLY A 84 -4.90 4.31 25.65
C GLY A 84 -6.14 4.53 24.77
N TRP A 85 -6.66 3.49 24.09
CA TRP A 85 -7.84 3.57 23.25
C TRP A 85 -9.09 2.98 23.94
N TRP A 86 -9.48 3.53 25.08
CA TRP A 86 -10.64 3.05 25.84
C TRP A 86 -11.43 4.19 26.50
N GLY A 87 -12.75 4.08 26.55
CA GLY A 87 -13.61 5.07 27.22
C GLY A 87 -13.87 6.33 26.40
N ARG A 88 -13.89 7.49 27.06
CA ARG A 88 -14.15 8.81 26.44
C ARG A 88 -12.91 9.68 26.54
N GLU A 89 -12.65 10.46 25.50
CA GLU A 89 -11.50 11.37 25.44
C GLU A 89 -11.88 12.62 24.64
N VAL A 90 -11.34 13.79 24.97
CA VAL A 90 -11.52 15.00 24.16
C VAL A 90 -10.48 15.02 23.04
N ARG A 91 -10.91 14.89 21.78
CA ARG A 91 -10.03 14.99 20.60
C ARG A 91 -10.49 16.07 19.65
N ALA A 92 -9.53 16.69 18.96
CA ALA A 92 -9.81 17.57 17.83
C ALA A 92 -10.16 16.73 16.59
N ASP A 93 -11.26 17.07 15.90
CA ASP A 93 -11.56 16.49 14.59
C ASP A 93 -10.53 17.01 13.57
N PRO A 94 -9.81 16.13 12.85
CA PRO A 94 -8.81 16.56 11.86
C PRO A 94 -9.38 17.43 10.74
N LEU A 95 -10.68 17.28 10.43
CA LEU A 95 -11.34 17.99 9.34
C LEU A 95 -11.86 19.37 9.79
N THR A 96 -12.52 19.45 10.94
CA THR A 96 -13.14 20.70 11.42
C THR A 96 -12.29 21.47 12.44
N ARG A 97 -11.22 20.85 12.96
CA ARG A 97 -10.34 21.34 14.04
C ARG A 97 -11.03 21.60 15.39
N GLU A 98 -12.32 21.28 15.51
CA GLU A 98 -13.07 21.45 16.75
C GLU A 98 -12.76 20.33 17.75
N ARG A 99 -12.59 20.70 19.03
CA ARG A 99 -12.40 19.75 20.12
C ARG A 99 -13.75 19.26 20.61
N ARG A 100 -13.99 17.95 20.53
CA ARG A 100 -15.24 17.32 20.98
C ARG A 100 -14.91 16.11 21.86
N GLU A 101 -15.78 15.82 22.83
CA GLU A 101 -15.72 14.55 23.56
C GLU A 101 -16.04 13.41 22.58
N VAL A 102 -15.11 12.48 22.41
CA VAL A 102 -15.24 11.32 21.54
C VAL A 102 -15.22 10.04 22.34
N THR A 103 -16.09 9.10 21.99
CA THR A 103 -16.03 7.73 22.53
C THR A 103 -15.00 6.92 21.72
N LEU A 104 -13.98 6.39 22.39
CA LEU A 104 -12.97 5.48 21.85
C LEU A 104 -13.48 4.03 21.92
N GLY A 105 -12.80 3.12 22.62
CA GLY A 105 -13.25 1.74 22.82
C GLY A 105 -14.40 1.61 23.82
N THR A 106 -15.46 0.88 23.42
CA THR A 106 -16.50 0.36 24.34
C THR A 106 -16.92 -1.05 23.91
N PRO A 107 -17.45 -1.90 24.81
CA PRO A 107 -17.92 -3.24 24.45
C PRO A 107 -18.97 -3.24 23.33
N ARG A 108 -19.89 -2.26 23.35
CA ARG A 108 -20.91 -2.10 22.31
C ARG A 108 -20.28 -1.79 20.96
N ARG A 109 -19.27 -0.92 20.93
CA ARG A 109 -18.54 -0.58 19.71
C ARG A 109 -17.75 -1.77 19.15
N LEU A 110 -17.04 -2.51 20.02
CA LEU A 110 -16.34 -3.72 19.63
C LEU A 110 -17.30 -4.76 19.03
N LYS A 111 -18.53 -4.88 19.56
CA LYS A 111 -19.58 -5.75 18.98
C LYS A 111 -19.91 -5.35 17.55
N THR A 112 -20.06 -4.06 17.28
CA THR A 112 -20.31 -3.55 15.92
C THR A 112 -19.13 -3.84 14.99
N ILE A 113 -17.90 -3.57 15.44
CA ILE A 113 -16.67 -3.84 14.66
C ILE A 113 -16.55 -5.31 14.31
N TYR A 114 -16.67 -6.19 15.31
CA TYR A 114 -16.61 -7.64 15.14
C TYR A 114 -17.71 -8.12 14.19
N SER A 115 -18.97 -7.83 14.50
CA SER A 115 -20.09 -8.35 13.71
C SER A 115 -20.09 -7.87 12.26
N THR A 116 -19.71 -6.62 12.02
CA THR A 116 -19.62 -6.02 10.68
C THR A 116 -18.54 -6.68 9.84
N ASN A 117 -17.31 -6.77 10.36
CA ASN A 117 -16.19 -7.36 9.63
C ASN A 117 -16.41 -8.84 9.36
N MET A 118 -16.88 -9.58 10.36
CA MET A 118 -17.14 -11.01 10.26
C MET A 118 -18.23 -11.33 9.23
N ARG A 119 -19.31 -10.54 9.17
CA ARG A 119 -20.39 -10.73 8.19
C ARG A 119 -19.95 -10.37 6.79
N THR A 120 -19.25 -9.25 6.63
CA THR A 120 -18.76 -8.80 5.32
C THR A 120 -17.75 -9.79 4.73
N ALA A 121 -16.83 -10.30 5.55
CA ALA A 121 -15.86 -11.31 5.12
C ALA A 121 -16.54 -12.63 4.70
N ARG A 122 -17.52 -13.10 5.48
CA ARG A 122 -18.29 -14.30 5.13
C ARG A 122 -19.12 -14.11 3.86
N ALA A 123 -19.73 -12.95 3.66
CA ALA A 123 -20.47 -12.61 2.45
C ALA A 123 -19.56 -12.61 1.21
N ALA A 124 -18.37 -11.99 1.30
CA ALA A 124 -17.40 -12.02 0.22
C ALA A 124 -16.96 -13.45 -0.13
N GLY A 125 -16.68 -14.29 0.88
CA GLY A 125 -16.34 -15.69 0.66
C GLY A 125 -17.51 -16.52 0.11
N GLN A 126 -18.75 -16.23 0.53
CA GLN A 126 -19.95 -16.85 -0.02
C GLN A 126 -20.10 -16.52 -1.51
N TRP A 127 -19.90 -15.27 -1.90
CA TRP A 127 -19.95 -14.89 -3.30
C TRP A 127 -18.93 -15.65 -4.15
N GLN A 128 -17.70 -15.84 -3.68
CA GLN A 128 -16.70 -16.65 -4.41
C GLN A 128 -17.18 -18.09 -4.62
N ARG A 129 -17.80 -18.70 -3.61
CA ARG A 129 -18.40 -20.03 -3.73
C ARG A 129 -19.57 -20.04 -4.72
N ILE A 130 -20.42 -19.02 -4.67
CA ILE A 130 -21.54 -18.85 -5.61
C ILE A 130 -21.02 -18.83 -7.05
N GLN A 131 -20.04 -17.99 -7.34
CA GLN A 131 -19.45 -17.84 -8.67
C GLN A 131 -18.86 -19.16 -9.20
N ARG A 132 -18.26 -19.99 -8.34
CA ARG A 132 -17.75 -21.32 -8.71
C ARG A 132 -18.84 -22.35 -9.01
N ARG A 133 -20.06 -22.14 -8.51
CA ARG A 133 -21.18 -23.10 -8.59
C ARG A 133 -22.34 -22.63 -9.47
N THR A 134 -22.19 -21.53 -10.20
CA THR A 134 -23.24 -20.97 -11.06
C THR A 134 -23.79 -21.98 -12.08
N LYS A 135 -22.96 -22.90 -12.58
CA LYS A 135 -23.41 -23.96 -13.51
C LYS A 135 -24.41 -24.94 -12.88
N THR A 136 -24.23 -25.31 -11.61
CA THR A 136 -25.08 -26.31 -10.94
C THR A 136 -26.17 -25.69 -10.07
N HIS A 137 -25.91 -24.52 -9.51
CA HIS A 137 -26.84 -23.75 -8.67
C HIS A 137 -26.92 -22.31 -9.20
N PRO A 138 -27.63 -22.08 -10.32
CA PRO A 138 -27.62 -20.80 -11.01
C PRO A 138 -28.41 -19.69 -10.30
N PHE A 139 -29.30 -20.04 -9.35
CA PHE A 139 -30.20 -19.09 -8.72
C PHE A 139 -29.78 -18.76 -7.28
N LEU A 140 -30.11 -17.55 -6.85
CA LEU A 140 -29.99 -17.08 -5.48
C LEU A 140 -31.36 -16.70 -4.95
N VAL A 141 -31.67 -17.14 -3.74
CA VAL A 141 -32.83 -16.67 -2.97
C VAL A 141 -32.39 -15.72 -1.86
N TYR A 142 -33.07 -14.59 -1.72
CA TYR A 142 -32.88 -13.65 -0.60
C TYR A 142 -33.67 -14.12 0.62
N GLU A 143 -33.01 -14.25 1.77
CA GLU A 143 -33.61 -14.78 3.00
C GLU A 143 -33.37 -13.86 4.20
N LEU A 144 -34.33 -13.83 5.11
CA LEU A 144 -34.19 -13.16 6.40
C LEU A 144 -33.28 -13.96 7.34
N GLY A 145 -32.52 -13.23 8.16
CA GLY A 145 -31.67 -13.80 9.20
C GLY A 145 -32.38 -13.98 10.54
N PRO A 146 -31.65 -14.35 11.61
CA PRO A 146 -32.19 -14.47 12.96
C PRO A 146 -32.23 -13.11 13.66
N SER A 147 -32.79 -12.09 13.02
CA SER A 147 -33.09 -10.82 13.70
C SER A 147 -34.49 -10.91 14.29
N GLU A 148 -34.67 -10.38 15.48
CA GLU A 148 -36.01 -10.27 16.09
C GLU A 148 -36.90 -9.29 15.31
N ARG A 149 -36.29 -8.21 14.81
CA ARG A 149 -36.95 -7.20 13.97
C ARG A 149 -36.20 -7.03 12.66
N HIS A 150 -36.94 -7.02 11.56
CA HIS A 150 -36.40 -6.78 10.23
C HIS A 150 -36.81 -5.39 9.73
N ARG A 151 -36.04 -4.85 8.77
CA ARG A 151 -36.44 -3.64 8.05
C ARG A 151 -37.55 -4.03 7.08
N ALA A 152 -38.65 -3.29 7.02
CA ALA A 152 -39.81 -3.61 6.17
C ALA A 152 -39.43 -3.87 4.69
N LEU A 153 -38.50 -3.09 4.13
CA LEU A 153 -38.01 -3.31 2.77
C LEU A 153 -37.25 -4.64 2.62
N HIS A 154 -36.52 -5.08 3.64
CA HIS A 154 -35.80 -6.37 3.59
C HIS A 154 -36.78 -7.55 3.69
N GLU A 155 -37.89 -7.38 4.40
CA GLU A 155 -39.00 -8.35 4.41
C GLU A 155 -39.65 -8.42 3.03
N SER A 156 -39.85 -7.29 2.35
CA SER A 156 -40.36 -7.26 0.98
C SER A 156 -39.42 -7.90 -0.05
N TRP A 157 -38.13 -8.05 0.28
CA TRP A 157 -37.15 -8.74 -0.57
C TRP A 157 -37.03 -10.24 -0.25
N ALA A 158 -37.56 -10.69 0.89
CA ALA A 158 -37.51 -12.08 1.27
C ALA A 158 -38.29 -12.93 0.26
N GLY A 159 -37.68 -14.01 -0.22
CA GLY A 159 -38.27 -14.88 -1.22
C GLY A 159 -38.08 -14.41 -2.67
N ILE A 160 -37.33 -13.33 -2.92
CA ILE A 160 -36.86 -13.01 -4.27
C ILE A 160 -35.86 -14.08 -4.70
N ILE A 161 -36.12 -14.72 -5.84
CA ILE A 161 -35.26 -15.70 -6.51
C ILE A 161 -34.77 -15.09 -7.82
N LEU A 162 -33.47 -14.89 -7.97
CA LEU A 162 -32.89 -14.32 -9.20
C LEU A 162 -31.65 -15.09 -9.62
N PRO A 163 -31.31 -15.11 -10.93
CA PRO A 163 -30.03 -15.61 -11.40
C PRO A 163 -28.85 -14.97 -10.64
N ALA A 164 -27.79 -15.73 -10.40
CA ALA A 164 -26.63 -15.28 -9.61
C ALA A 164 -25.88 -14.09 -10.23
N ASP A 165 -26.00 -13.87 -11.53
CA ASP A 165 -25.43 -12.75 -12.29
C ASP A 165 -26.37 -11.53 -12.41
N HIS A 166 -27.61 -11.64 -11.91
CA HIS A 166 -28.60 -10.58 -11.98
C HIS A 166 -28.13 -9.29 -11.30
N ALA A 167 -28.39 -8.14 -11.94
CA ALA A 167 -27.87 -6.83 -11.51
C ALA A 167 -28.31 -6.41 -10.08
N PHE A 168 -29.42 -6.94 -9.60
CA PHE A 168 -29.90 -6.77 -8.21
C PHE A 168 -28.81 -7.09 -7.18
N TRP A 169 -28.06 -8.17 -7.40
CA TRP A 169 -26.99 -8.62 -6.49
C TRP A 169 -25.76 -7.72 -6.46
N LYS A 170 -25.67 -6.71 -7.33
CA LYS A 170 -24.58 -5.71 -7.26
C LYS A 170 -24.71 -4.80 -6.04
N THR A 171 -25.94 -4.56 -5.59
CA THR A 171 -26.26 -3.63 -4.50
C THR A 171 -27.00 -4.28 -3.34
N HIS A 172 -27.81 -5.32 -3.59
CA HIS A 172 -28.68 -5.93 -2.58
C HIS A 172 -28.16 -7.27 -2.07
N PHE A 173 -26.87 -7.58 -2.28
CA PHE A 173 -26.24 -8.77 -1.73
C PHE A 173 -25.83 -8.52 -0.27
N PRO A 174 -26.46 -9.18 0.73
CA PRO A 174 -26.24 -8.87 2.13
C PRO A 174 -24.78 -9.03 2.58
N PRO A 175 -24.32 -8.26 3.59
CA PRO A 175 -25.11 -7.34 4.42
C PRO A 175 -25.47 -6.00 3.73
N ASN A 176 -26.72 -5.58 3.87
CA ASN A 176 -27.27 -4.36 3.24
C ASN A 176 -27.28 -3.14 4.18
N GLY A 177 -26.55 -3.21 5.30
CA GLY A 177 -26.55 -2.16 6.32
C GLY A 177 -26.04 -2.61 7.67
N TRP A 178 -25.92 -1.65 8.59
CA TRP A 178 -25.47 -1.90 9.96
C TRP A 178 -26.44 -2.85 10.67
N GLY A 179 -25.88 -3.88 11.29
CA GLY A 179 -26.65 -4.91 12.00
C GLY A 179 -27.51 -5.82 11.10
N CYS A 180 -27.41 -5.71 9.77
CA CYS A 180 -28.14 -6.58 8.86
C CYS A 180 -27.72 -8.05 9.06
N LYS A 181 -28.70 -8.94 9.21
CA LYS A 181 -28.50 -10.39 9.34
C LYS A 181 -29.08 -11.20 8.18
N CYS A 182 -29.67 -10.55 7.19
CA CYS A 182 -30.18 -11.20 5.98
C CYS A 182 -29.06 -11.97 5.28
N ARG A 183 -29.43 -12.97 4.51
CA ARG A 183 -28.51 -13.86 3.81
C ARG A 183 -29.04 -14.15 2.42
N VAL A 184 -28.19 -14.71 1.59
CA VAL A 184 -28.60 -15.35 0.34
C VAL A 184 -28.34 -16.85 0.44
N ARG A 185 -29.12 -17.63 -0.28
CA ARG A 185 -28.89 -19.07 -0.44
C ARG A 185 -28.86 -19.39 -1.92
N GLN A 186 -27.89 -20.20 -2.32
CA GLN A 186 -27.73 -20.64 -3.70
C GLN A 186 -28.53 -21.92 -3.91
N ILE A 187 -29.34 -21.97 -4.97
CA ILE A 187 -30.29 -23.04 -5.23
C ILE A 187 -30.18 -23.55 -6.68
N THR A 188 -30.59 -24.80 -6.88
CA THR A 188 -30.67 -25.40 -8.21
C THR A 188 -31.85 -24.83 -8.99
N ARG A 189 -31.86 -25.05 -10.32
CA ARG A 189 -33.04 -24.71 -11.15
C ARG A 189 -34.29 -25.45 -10.68
N ARG A 190 -34.20 -26.76 -10.49
CA ARG A 190 -35.31 -27.60 -10.00
C ARG A 190 -35.89 -27.07 -8.68
N GLU A 191 -35.01 -26.70 -7.75
CA GLU A 191 -35.46 -26.15 -6.46
C GLU A 191 -36.10 -24.77 -6.62
N ALA A 192 -35.55 -23.90 -7.49
CA ALA A 192 -36.16 -22.62 -7.81
C ALA A 192 -37.58 -22.81 -8.38
N ASP A 193 -37.76 -23.72 -9.34
CA ASP A 193 -39.05 -24.01 -9.95
C ASP A 193 -40.07 -24.49 -8.90
N GLN A 194 -39.68 -25.45 -8.04
CA GLN A 194 -40.51 -25.93 -6.92
C GLN A 194 -40.88 -24.83 -5.90
N MET A 195 -39.94 -23.94 -5.60
CA MET A 195 -40.20 -22.81 -4.70
C MET A 195 -41.20 -21.84 -5.34
N MET A 196 -41.06 -21.55 -6.64
CA MET A 196 -41.97 -20.68 -7.38
C MET A 196 -43.40 -21.24 -7.44
N GLU A 197 -43.56 -22.57 -7.59
CA GLU A 197 -44.87 -23.24 -7.56
C GLU A 197 -45.65 -23.01 -6.24
N SER A 198 -44.95 -22.78 -5.12
CA SER A 198 -45.60 -22.53 -3.83
C SER A 198 -46.32 -21.18 -3.75
N GLY A 199 -46.13 -20.28 -4.73
CA GLY A 199 -46.73 -18.94 -4.76
C GLY A 199 -46.14 -17.95 -3.74
N ARG A 200 -45.18 -18.37 -2.91
CA ARG A 200 -44.55 -17.54 -1.86
C ARG A 200 -43.26 -16.84 -2.30
N TYR A 201 -42.79 -17.10 -3.52
CA TYR A 201 -41.52 -16.61 -4.05
C TYR A 201 -41.75 -15.82 -5.34
N SER A 202 -40.82 -14.93 -5.66
CA SER A 202 -40.91 -14.05 -6.83
C SER A 202 -39.61 -14.07 -7.62
N ASP A 203 -39.70 -14.18 -8.94
CA ASP A 203 -38.60 -14.04 -9.88
C ASP A 203 -38.42 -12.59 -10.37
N LYS A 204 -39.26 -11.67 -9.90
CA LYS A 204 -39.23 -10.26 -10.29
C LYS A 204 -38.39 -9.45 -9.31
N ALA A 205 -37.32 -8.85 -9.83
CA ALA A 205 -36.55 -7.87 -9.08
C ALA A 205 -37.37 -6.58 -8.87
N PRO A 206 -37.42 -6.02 -7.64
CA PRO A 206 -38.13 -4.77 -7.39
C PRO A 206 -37.41 -3.61 -8.08
N ARG A 207 -38.18 -2.59 -8.47
CA ARG A 207 -37.60 -1.35 -9.01
C ARG A 207 -36.73 -0.68 -7.95
N ILE A 208 -35.43 -0.56 -8.23
CA ILE A 208 -34.47 0.08 -7.33
C ILE A 208 -34.72 1.59 -7.33
N ARG A 209 -35.45 2.08 -6.33
CA ARG A 209 -35.58 3.52 -6.08
C ARG A 209 -34.32 4.02 -5.38
N ARG A 210 -33.81 5.18 -5.79
CA ARG A 210 -32.68 5.83 -5.12
C ARG A 210 -33.18 7.08 -4.42
N ARG A 211 -32.56 7.40 -3.30
CA ARG A 211 -32.71 8.67 -2.60
C ARG A 211 -31.38 9.39 -2.55
N GLU A 212 -31.43 10.70 -2.58
CA GLU A 212 -30.26 11.51 -2.25
C GLU A 212 -29.93 11.36 -0.77
N TRP A 213 -28.65 11.25 -0.48
CA TRP A 213 -28.09 11.27 0.86
C TRP A 213 -26.86 12.16 0.84
N ILE A 214 -26.85 13.18 1.69
CA ILE A 214 -25.74 14.11 1.79
C ILE A 214 -24.81 13.62 2.90
N ASN A 215 -23.53 13.48 2.58
CA ASN A 215 -22.51 13.23 3.58
C ASN A 215 -22.27 14.51 4.36
N GLU A 216 -22.90 14.65 5.52
CA GLU A 216 -22.76 15.83 6.41
C GLU A 216 -21.30 16.17 6.76
N ARG A 217 -20.36 15.23 6.58
CA ARG A 217 -18.95 15.43 6.88
C ARG A 217 -18.15 15.98 5.69
N THR A 218 -18.43 15.55 4.46
CA THR A 218 -17.73 16.02 3.25
C THR A 218 -18.53 17.05 2.45
N GLY A 219 -19.83 17.19 2.74
CA GLY A 219 -20.78 17.98 1.94
C GLY A 219 -21.22 17.31 0.64
N GLU A 220 -20.68 16.14 0.30
CA GLU A 220 -20.96 15.46 -0.97
C GLU A 220 -22.33 14.78 -0.97
N ALA A 221 -23.09 14.96 -2.06
CA ALA A 221 -24.37 14.30 -2.28
C ALA A 221 -24.19 12.96 -3.02
N PHE A 222 -24.78 11.90 -2.49
CA PHE A 222 -24.76 10.56 -3.07
C PHE A 222 -26.17 10.04 -3.30
N GLN A 223 -26.38 9.36 -4.43
CA GLN A 223 -27.59 8.59 -4.68
C GLN A 223 -27.44 7.20 -4.05
N VAL A 224 -28.29 6.84 -3.09
CA VAL A 224 -28.27 5.55 -2.36
C VAL A 224 -29.59 4.80 -2.59
N PRO A 225 -29.59 3.48 -2.87
CA PRO A 225 -30.81 2.71 -2.96
C PRO A 225 -31.65 2.77 -1.68
N VAL A 226 -32.96 2.94 -1.82
CA VAL A 226 -33.89 2.94 -0.69
C VAL A 226 -33.91 1.55 -0.05
N GLY A 227 -33.74 1.50 1.27
CA GLY A 227 -33.64 0.26 2.05
C GLY A 227 -32.22 -0.28 2.24
N ILE A 228 -31.21 0.33 1.63
CA ILE A 228 -29.79 0.07 1.89
C ILE A 228 -29.19 1.24 2.66
N ASP A 229 -28.41 0.95 3.70
CA ASP A 229 -27.76 2.00 4.48
C ASP A 229 -26.63 2.65 3.61
N PRO A 230 -26.42 3.98 3.70
CA PRO A 230 -25.33 4.67 3.01
C PRO A 230 -23.97 3.96 3.18
N GLY A 231 -23.28 3.71 2.07
CA GLY A 231 -21.98 3.03 2.05
C GLY A 231 -22.04 1.50 2.01
N TRP A 232 -23.23 0.88 2.06
CA TRP A 232 -23.45 -0.57 1.97
C TRP A 232 -24.00 -1.03 0.61
N ASP A 233 -24.14 -0.11 -0.35
CA ASP A 233 -24.71 -0.38 -1.66
C ASP A 233 -23.68 -0.97 -2.64
N TYR A 234 -22.98 -2.02 -2.20
CA TYR A 234 -22.03 -2.79 -2.99
C TYR A 234 -22.04 -4.26 -2.57
N ASN A 235 -21.72 -5.17 -3.51
CA ASN A 235 -21.50 -6.57 -3.19
C ASN A 235 -20.05 -6.78 -2.69
N PRO A 236 -19.83 -7.31 -1.46
CA PRO A 236 -18.48 -7.52 -0.94
C PRO A 236 -17.61 -8.44 -1.80
N GLY A 237 -18.20 -9.36 -2.58
CA GLY A 237 -17.48 -10.39 -3.32
C GLY A 237 -17.13 -10.08 -4.77
N THR A 238 -17.73 -9.06 -5.40
CA THR A 238 -17.57 -8.81 -6.85
C THR A 238 -16.20 -8.27 -7.27
N GLY A 239 -15.32 -7.90 -6.33
CA GLY A 239 -13.97 -7.39 -6.62
C GLY A 239 -12.96 -8.45 -7.08
N ARG A 240 -13.16 -9.74 -6.74
CA ARG A 240 -12.21 -10.80 -7.12
C ARG A 240 -12.33 -11.19 -8.59
N VAL A 241 -13.51 -11.15 -9.21
CA VAL A 241 -13.70 -11.62 -10.59
C VAL A 241 -13.07 -10.66 -11.60
N LYS A 242 -13.12 -9.34 -11.35
CA LYS A 242 -12.40 -8.36 -12.19
C LYS A 242 -10.89 -8.49 -12.01
N ALA A 243 -10.40 -8.60 -10.77
CA ALA A 243 -8.98 -8.83 -10.50
C ALA A 243 -8.48 -10.17 -11.06
N LEU A 244 -9.27 -11.25 -11.01
CA LEU A 244 -8.90 -12.58 -11.52
C LEU A 244 -8.97 -12.64 -13.04
N ASN A 245 -9.95 -11.99 -13.69
CA ASN A 245 -10.03 -11.91 -15.15
C ASN A 245 -8.96 -10.97 -15.73
N ASP A 246 -8.63 -9.90 -15.02
CA ASP A 246 -7.51 -9.04 -15.37
C ASP A 246 -6.19 -9.80 -15.13
N THR A 247 -6.08 -10.63 -14.10
CA THR A 247 -4.92 -11.51 -13.86
C THR A 247 -4.84 -12.63 -14.88
N LEU A 248 -5.96 -13.20 -15.36
CA LEU A 248 -6.02 -14.26 -16.37
C LEU A 248 -5.69 -13.73 -17.77
N LYS A 249 -6.23 -12.57 -18.16
CA LYS A 249 -5.84 -11.87 -19.39
C LYS A 249 -4.38 -11.40 -19.33
N ARG A 250 -3.93 -10.93 -18.17
CA ARG A 250 -2.52 -10.60 -17.94
C ARG A 250 -1.65 -11.84 -17.93
N SER A 251 -2.11 -13.00 -17.45
CA SER A 251 -1.34 -14.25 -17.47
C SER A 251 -1.34 -14.89 -18.85
N GLU A 252 -2.38 -14.80 -19.66
CA GLU A 252 -2.34 -15.27 -21.06
C GLU A 252 -1.44 -14.38 -21.93
N THR A 253 -1.48 -13.07 -21.70
CA THR A 253 -0.58 -12.11 -22.36
C THR A 253 0.85 -12.23 -21.82
N ALA A 254 1.02 -12.47 -20.51
CA ALA A 254 2.32 -12.69 -19.88
C ALA A 254 2.89 -14.07 -20.19
N VAL A 255 2.09 -15.12 -20.41
CA VAL A 255 2.58 -16.44 -20.83
C VAL A 255 3.01 -16.40 -22.29
N LYS A 256 2.30 -15.67 -23.17
CA LYS A 256 2.78 -15.40 -24.54
C LYS A 256 4.02 -14.51 -24.57
N LYS A 257 4.25 -13.67 -23.55
CA LYS A 257 5.43 -12.81 -23.40
C LYS A 257 6.56 -13.44 -22.55
N ALA A 258 6.27 -14.51 -21.80
CA ALA A 258 7.20 -15.23 -20.93
C ALA A 258 7.86 -16.45 -21.60
N VAL A 259 7.55 -16.72 -22.88
CA VAL A 259 8.41 -17.57 -23.73
C VAL A 259 9.70 -16.82 -24.13
N SER A 260 9.86 -15.55 -23.74
CA SER A 260 11.15 -14.86 -23.74
C SER A 260 11.47 -14.35 -22.31
N ALA A 261 11.94 -15.23 -21.44
CA ALA A 261 12.55 -14.82 -20.17
C ALA A 261 13.89 -14.11 -20.46
N PRO A 262 14.21 -12.95 -19.85
CA PRO A 262 15.58 -12.48 -19.81
C PRO A 262 16.37 -13.35 -18.81
N ALA A 263 17.56 -13.76 -19.22
CA ALA A 263 18.54 -14.47 -18.40
C ALA A 263 18.87 -13.71 -17.10
N PRO A 264 19.39 -14.39 -16.04
CA PRO A 264 19.92 -13.71 -14.86
C PRO A 264 20.90 -12.61 -15.28
N SER A 265 20.66 -11.39 -14.81
CA SER A 265 21.53 -10.25 -15.06
C SER A 265 22.97 -10.59 -14.64
N PRO A 266 23.99 -10.28 -15.45
CA PRO A 266 25.38 -10.44 -15.03
C PRO A 266 25.63 -9.60 -13.77
N ASN A 267 26.32 -10.17 -12.79
CA ASN A 267 26.69 -9.46 -11.57
C ASN A 267 27.66 -8.33 -11.92
N VAL A 268 27.22 -7.08 -11.78
CA VAL A 268 28.03 -5.89 -12.09
C VAL A 268 28.77 -5.46 -10.84
N ALA A 269 30.10 -5.47 -10.89
CA ALA A 269 30.93 -4.89 -9.85
C ALA A 269 30.70 -3.38 -9.81
N LEU A 270 30.09 -2.88 -8.74
CA LEU A 270 29.71 -1.47 -8.63
C LEU A 270 30.90 -0.59 -8.25
N PHE A 271 31.84 -1.15 -7.48
CA PHE A 271 33.02 -0.45 -6.95
C PHE A 271 34.31 -1.26 -7.19
N PRO A 272 34.83 -1.34 -8.42
CA PRO A 272 35.96 -2.22 -8.74
C PRO A 272 37.30 -1.78 -8.13
N ASP A 273 37.50 -0.48 -7.86
CA ASP A 273 38.81 0.08 -7.47
C ASP A 273 38.99 0.37 -5.96
N GLY A 274 38.21 -0.28 -5.08
CA GLY A 274 38.42 -0.22 -3.62
C GLY A 274 37.53 0.76 -2.84
N ASP A 275 37.88 0.97 -1.55
CA ASP A 275 37.05 1.42 -0.42
C ASP A 275 36.29 2.75 -0.64
N ASN A 276 35.10 2.67 -1.25
CA ASN A 276 34.26 3.82 -1.59
C ASN A 276 33.13 4.04 -0.57
N VAL A 277 33.00 3.18 0.44
CA VAL A 277 31.92 3.23 1.43
C VAL A 277 32.48 3.17 2.85
N MET A 278 32.45 4.30 3.55
CA MET A 278 32.68 4.31 4.99
C MET A 278 31.37 4.15 5.75
N SER A 279 31.28 3.13 6.58
CA SER A 279 30.11 2.87 7.42
C SER A 279 30.45 2.82 8.91
N THR A 280 29.53 3.32 9.74
CA THR A 280 29.51 3.14 11.20
C THR A 280 28.46 2.10 11.64
N ILE A 281 27.82 1.43 10.67
CA ILE A 281 26.65 0.58 10.87
C ILE A 281 26.97 -0.83 10.39
N LYS A 282 26.89 -1.79 11.31
CA LYS A 282 27.09 -3.20 10.98
C LYS A 282 26.02 -3.69 9.99
N GLY A 283 26.46 -4.25 8.86
CA GLY A 283 25.58 -4.77 7.81
C GLY A 283 25.21 -3.77 6.71
N ILE A 284 25.72 -2.53 6.78
CA ILE A 284 25.72 -1.59 5.67
C ILE A 284 27.18 -1.41 5.25
N ASP A 285 27.54 -1.99 4.13
CA ASP A 285 28.87 -1.94 3.54
C ASP A 285 28.78 -1.92 2.00
N GLN A 286 29.94 -1.78 1.36
CA GLN A 286 30.06 -1.72 -0.09
C GLN A 286 29.44 -2.95 -0.78
N ALA A 287 29.76 -4.15 -0.30
CA ALA A 287 29.27 -5.41 -0.85
C ALA A 287 27.75 -5.55 -0.70
N GLY A 288 27.19 -5.09 0.42
CA GLY A 288 25.75 -5.09 0.67
C GLY A 288 24.98 -4.16 -0.26
N ILE A 289 25.52 -2.97 -0.57
CA ILE A 289 24.92 -2.03 -1.53
C ILE A 289 24.96 -2.63 -2.93
N GLU A 290 26.12 -3.15 -3.35
CA GLU A 290 26.29 -3.80 -4.65
C GLU A 290 25.35 -4.99 -4.83
N ALA A 291 25.29 -5.89 -3.83
CA ALA A 291 24.42 -7.05 -3.88
C ALA A 291 22.93 -6.66 -3.91
N ALA A 292 22.53 -5.61 -3.19
CA ALA A 292 21.15 -5.14 -3.21
C ALA A 292 20.74 -4.61 -4.58
N LEU A 293 21.61 -3.87 -5.26
CA LEU A 293 21.34 -3.35 -6.61
C LEU A 293 21.32 -4.47 -7.66
N ASN A 294 22.28 -5.41 -7.60
CA ASN A 294 22.34 -6.53 -8.53
C ASN A 294 21.15 -7.52 -8.39
N ARG A 295 20.39 -7.47 -7.28
CA ARG A 295 19.11 -8.21 -7.14
C ARG A 295 17.95 -7.58 -7.91
N ILE A 296 18.10 -6.35 -8.41
CA ILE A 296 17.02 -5.66 -9.13
C ILE A 296 16.95 -6.20 -10.56
N PRO A 297 15.83 -6.82 -10.96
CA PRO A 297 15.71 -7.41 -12.29
C PRO A 297 15.76 -6.34 -13.38
N GLY A 298 16.57 -6.58 -14.42
CA GLY A 298 16.69 -5.68 -15.57
C GLY A 298 17.53 -4.42 -15.35
N ALA A 299 18.02 -4.16 -14.13
CA ALA A 299 18.77 -2.94 -13.80
C ALA A 299 20.27 -2.98 -14.18
N ALA A 300 20.79 -4.13 -14.63
CA ALA A 300 22.23 -4.30 -14.91
C ALA A 300 22.83 -3.23 -15.85
N PRO A 301 22.18 -2.81 -16.96
CA PRO A 301 22.71 -1.73 -17.80
C PRO A 301 22.87 -0.40 -17.05
N GLN A 302 21.90 -0.07 -16.19
CA GLN A 302 21.91 1.15 -15.38
C GLN A 302 22.96 1.06 -14.28
N ILE A 303 23.09 -0.10 -13.63
CA ILE A 303 24.12 -0.36 -12.60
C ILE A 303 25.52 -0.25 -13.21
N LYS A 304 25.71 -0.71 -14.45
CA LYS A 304 26.99 -0.56 -15.16
C LYS A 304 27.34 0.92 -15.40
N LYS A 305 26.42 1.70 -15.96
CA LYS A 305 26.61 3.16 -16.16
C LYS A 305 26.87 3.88 -14.84
N LEU A 306 26.13 3.50 -13.79
CA LEU A 306 26.31 4.01 -12.44
C LEU A 306 27.70 3.69 -11.90
N SER A 307 28.18 2.45 -12.08
CA SER A 307 29.52 2.06 -11.66
C SER A 307 30.60 2.88 -12.36
N GLU A 308 30.51 3.05 -13.67
CA GLU A 308 31.46 3.87 -14.45
C GLU A 308 31.49 5.32 -13.95
N PHE A 309 30.33 5.92 -13.70
CA PHE A 309 30.23 7.26 -13.13
C PHE A 309 30.89 7.35 -11.74
N LEU A 310 30.57 6.42 -10.84
CA LEU A 310 31.12 6.39 -9.48
C LEU A 310 32.65 6.24 -9.49
N GLN A 311 33.19 5.44 -10.40
CA GLN A 311 34.63 5.24 -10.57
C GLN A 311 35.31 6.51 -11.10
N VAL A 312 34.84 7.05 -12.22
CA VAL A 312 35.45 8.22 -12.87
C VAL A 312 35.41 9.43 -11.95
N ARG A 313 34.30 9.63 -11.24
CA ARG A 313 34.13 10.76 -10.32
C ARG A 313 34.59 10.50 -8.89
N LYS A 314 34.97 9.25 -8.58
CA LYS A 314 35.42 8.82 -7.25
C LYS A 314 34.44 9.23 -6.15
N ILE A 315 33.13 9.09 -6.42
CA ILE A 315 32.09 9.49 -5.46
C ILE A 315 32.13 8.56 -4.25
N LYS A 316 32.40 9.13 -3.08
CA LYS A 316 32.44 8.39 -1.82
C LYS A 316 31.07 8.35 -1.13
N THR A 317 30.84 7.32 -0.33
CA THR A 317 29.61 7.15 0.44
C THR A 317 29.91 7.11 1.94
N LEU A 318 29.19 7.92 2.71
CA LEU A 318 29.19 7.90 4.17
C LEU A 318 27.86 7.31 4.67
N ALA A 319 27.89 6.08 5.19
CA ALA A 319 26.74 5.43 5.82
C ALA A 319 26.79 5.62 7.34
N LEU A 320 26.03 6.59 7.85
CA LEU A 320 26.14 7.06 9.24
C LEU A 320 24.83 6.89 10.00
N LYS A 321 24.92 6.74 11.32
CA LYS A 321 23.74 6.78 12.19
C LYS A 321 23.24 8.21 12.32
N GLN A 322 21.96 8.39 12.59
CA GLN A 322 21.36 9.71 12.81
C GLN A 322 22.14 10.59 13.81
N THR A 323 22.63 10.01 14.92
CA THR A 323 23.36 10.74 15.96
C THR A 323 24.76 11.20 15.55
N GLU A 324 25.30 10.63 14.47
CA GLU A 324 26.63 10.89 13.93
C GLU A 324 26.61 11.92 12.80
N MET A 325 25.41 12.25 12.31
CA MET A 325 25.15 13.26 11.27
C MET A 325 24.73 14.62 11.85
N GLY A 326 24.64 14.74 13.17
CA GLY A 326 24.25 15.99 13.83
C GLY A 326 25.43 16.93 14.08
N THR A 327 25.18 18.00 14.83
CA THR A 327 26.23 18.95 15.25
C THR A 327 26.81 18.63 16.64
N GLY A 328 26.53 17.45 17.19
CA GLY A 328 26.92 17.04 18.55
C GLY A 328 28.24 16.26 18.65
N ARG A 329 28.60 15.89 19.88
CA ARG A 329 29.88 15.24 20.21
C ARG A 329 30.17 13.97 19.39
N LYS A 330 29.18 13.10 19.19
CA LYS A 330 29.33 11.86 18.40
C LYS A 330 29.74 12.12 16.94
N ALA A 331 29.18 13.16 16.34
CA ALA A 331 29.60 13.59 15.01
C ALA A 331 31.02 14.14 15.07
N TRP A 332 31.35 15.00 16.06
CA TRP A 332 32.68 15.59 16.22
C TRP A 332 33.80 14.56 16.39
N ASP A 333 33.55 13.47 17.13
CA ASP A 333 34.52 12.41 17.36
C ASP A 333 34.82 11.60 16.07
N LEU A 334 33.91 11.60 15.08
CA LEU A 334 34.12 10.95 13.79
C LEU A 334 34.93 11.78 12.79
N ARG A 335 35.20 13.06 13.08
CA ARG A 335 35.73 14.01 12.08
C ARG A 335 37.05 13.56 11.45
N GLU A 336 37.96 12.99 12.24
CA GLU A 336 39.29 12.57 11.75
C GLU A 336 39.16 11.36 10.82
N ARG A 337 38.31 10.40 11.22
CA ARG A 337 38.02 9.20 10.41
C ARG A 337 37.34 9.59 9.10
N VAL A 338 36.33 10.47 9.15
CA VAL A 338 35.63 10.96 7.96
C VAL A 338 36.56 11.76 7.07
N SER A 339 37.34 12.69 7.64
CA SER A 339 38.29 13.52 6.89
C SER A 339 39.37 12.68 6.20
N GLY A 340 39.93 11.70 6.92
CA GLY A 340 40.90 10.74 6.35
C GLY A 340 40.30 9.89 5.24
N PHE A 341 39.07 9.41 5.43
CA PHE A 341 38.37 8.64 4.38
C PHE A 341 38.06 9.50 3.16
N LEU A 342 37.57 10.73 3.32
CA LEU A 342 37.22 11.60 2.20
C LEU A 342 38.47 12.14 1.47
N GLY A 343 39.53 12.47 2.20
CA GLY A 343 40.80 12.98 1.66
C GLY A 343 40.70 14.39 1.06
N ASN A 344 39.61 15.12 1.32
CA ASN A 344 39.31 16.41 0.69
C ASN A 344 39.40 17.62 1.65
N GLY A 345 39.79 17.40 2.91
CA GLY A 345 39.99 18.48 3.89
C GLY A 345 38.71 19.21 4.33
N LEU A 346 37.51 18.77 3.90
CA LEU A 346 36.23 19.40 4.27
C LEU A 346 35.90 19.29 5.77
N GLY A 347 36.56 18.37 6.48
CA GLY A 347 36.48 18.23 7.92
C GLY A 347 35.06 17.96 8.44
N TYR A 348 34.68 18.63 9.53
CA TYR A 348 33.43 18.40 10.25
C TYR A 348 32.16 18.81 9.47
N GLY A 349 32.26 19.80 8.59
CA GLY A 349 31.12 20.29 7.80
C GLY A 349 30.70 19.36 6.65
N ALA A 350 31.51 18.34 6.35
CA ALA A 350 31.29 17.46 5.21
C ALA A 350 30.12 16.47 5.40
N TYR A 351 29.64 16.27 6.63
CA TYR A 351 28.65 15.22 6.91
C TYR A 351 27.68 15.55 8.04
N ASN A 352 27.64 16.81 8.47
CA ASN A 352 26.72 17.25 9.52
C ASN A 352 25.51 17.97 8.94
N SER A 353 24.40 17.88 9.66
CA SER A 353 23.16 18.59 9.39
C SER A 353 22.62 19.16 10.70
N ARG A 354 21.96 20.32 10.62
CA ARG A 354 21.23 20.90 11.77
C ARG A 354 19.97 20.10 12.13
N HIS A 355 19.46 19.29 11.19
CA HIS A 355 18.22 18.53 11.35
C HIS A 355 18.35 17.06 10.91
N PRO A 356 19.28 16.28 11.49
CA PRO A 356 19.58 14.91 11.05
C PRO A 356 18.38 13.95 11.20
N ALA A 357 17.43 14.28 12.08
CA ALA A 357 16.19 13.51 12.24
C ALA A 357 15.23 13.63 11.03
N ARG A 358 15.28 14.75 10.29
CA ARG A 358 14.34 15.06 9.20
C ARG A 358 14.85 14.64 7.82
N VAL A 359 16.13 14.27 7.70
CA VAL A 359 16.77 13.93 6.41
C VAL A 359 17.11 12.44 6.34
N GLY A 360 16.88 11.81 5.19
CA GLY A 360 17.27 10.43 4.91
C GLY A 360 18.71 10.33 4.41
N GLY A 361 19.11 11.28 3.58
CA GLY A 361 20.48 11.50 3.13
C GLY A 361 20.65 12.97 2.78
N PHE A 362 21.85 13.34 2.36
CA PHE A 362 22.12 14.61 1.71
C PHE A 362 23.47 14.57 1.01
N THR A 363 23.63 15.49 0.09
CA THR A 363 24.91 15.79 -0.57
C THR A 363 24.96 17.27 -0.96
N SER A 364 26.11 17.72 -1.48
CA SER A 364 26.31 19.09 -1.92
C SER A 364 26.97 19.12 -3.29
N ARG A 365 26.69 20.17 -4.05
CA ARG A 365 27.38 20.45 -5.31
C ARG A 365 28.89 20.47 -5.15
N SER A 366 29.41 21.03 -4.07
CA SER A 366 30.87 21.14 -3.82
C SER A 366 31.52 19.86 -3.30
N TRP A 367 30.77 18.77 -3.12
CA TRP A 367 31.27 17.54 -2.52
C TRP A 367 31.32 16.41 -3.53
N ASP A 368 32.34 15.55 -3.44
CA ASP A 368 32.42 14.31 -4.21
C ASP A 368 32.06 13.10 -3.34
N HIS A 369 31.04 13.30 -2.50
CA HIS A 369 30.52 12.26 -1.63
C HIS A 369 29.04 12.48 -1.29
N VAL A 370 28.39 11.41 -0.86
CA VAL A 370 27.02 11.41 -0.34
C VAL A 370 26.99 10.94 1.10
N VAL A 371 26.04 11.44 1.87
CA VAL A 371 25.80 11.01 3.26
C VAL A 371 24.42 10.38 3.33
N VAL A 372 24.35 9.14 3.81
CA VAL A 372 23.09 8.40 3.91
C VAL A 372 22.91 7.91 5.33
N LYS A 373 21.73 8.21 5.89
CA LYS A 373 21.33 7.77 7.22
C LYS A 373 20.96 6.29 7.16
N GLY A 374 21.67 5.48 7.93
CA GLY A 374 21.31 4.08 8.17
C GLY A 374 20.91 3.80 9.62
N LYS A 375 20.35 2.61 9.82
CA LYS A 375 20.02 2.02 11.11
C LYS A 375 20.63 0.63 11.22
N ALA A 376 20.92 0.19 12.45
CA ALA A 376 21.41 -1.18 12.69
C ALA A 376 20.41 -2.29 12.27
N THR A 377 19.13 -1.91 12.13
CA THR A 377 18.05 -2.77 11.65
C THR A 377 18.01 -2.90 10.13
N ASP A 378 18.75 -2.08 9.38
CA ASP A 378 18.76 -2.15 7.92
C ASP A 378 19.52 -3.40 7.48
N LYS A 379 18.85 -4.28 6.74
CA LYS A 379 19.38 -5.55 6.24
C LYS A 379 19.44 -5.51 4.72
N LEU A 380 20.56 -5.05 4.17
CA LEU A 380 20.74 -4.91 2.72
C LEU A 380 20.62 -6.26 1.98
N ASP A 381 20.99 -7.36 2.64
CA ASP A 381 20.85 -8.72 2.15
C ASP A 381 19.40 -9.20 2.05
N LYS A 382 18.47 -8.55 2.76
CA LYS A 382 17.03 -8.88 2.77
C LYS A 382 16.19 -7.95 1.89
N LEU A 383 16.79 -7.00 1.20
CA LEU A 383 16.08 -6.14 0.26
C LEU A 383 15.57 -6.96 -0.93
N ASP A 384 14.31 -6.74 -1.28
CA ASP A 384 13.60 -7.44 -2.34
C ASP A 384 13.73 -6.64 -3.64
N GLY A 385 14.69 -7.03 -4.49
CA GLY A 385 15.00 -6.34 -5.73
C GLY A 385 13.82 -6.32 -6.72
N GLU A 386 12.99 -7.36 -6.75
CA GLU A 386 11.78 -7.36 -7.56
C GLU A 386 10.80 -6.29 -7.09
N LYS A 387 10.59 -6.17 -5.78
CA LYS A 387 9.73 -5.11 -5.23
C LYS A 387 10.31 -3.72 -5.43
N MET A 388 11.64 -3.56 -5.47
CA MET A 388 12.27 -2.28 -5.82
C MET A 388 11.94 -1.89 -7.27
N ALA A 389 12.04 -2.82 -8.23
CA ALA A 389 11.62 -2.57 -9.61
C ALA A 389 10.11 -2.32 -9.74
N GLN A 390 9.28 -3.05 -8.97
CA GLN A 390 7.83 -2.86 -8.92
C GLN A 390 7.41 -1.54 -8.25
N ALA A 391 8.27 -0.93 -7.43
CA ALA A 391 7.98 0.37 -6.82
C ALA A 391 7.78 1.47 -7.87
N VAL A 392 8.56 1.42 -8.95
CA VAL A 392 8.42 2.35 -10.09
C VAL A 392 7.09 2.11 -10.81
N GLU A 393 6.74 0.86 -11.09
CA GLU A 393 5.45 0.48 -11.70
C GLU A 393 4.25 0.90 -10.84
N ALA A 394 4.38 0.76 -9.52
CA ALA A 394 3.37 1.18 -8.57
C ALA A 394 3.22 2.72 -8.56
N ALA A 395 4.32 3.46 -8.64
CA ALA A 395 4.30 4.92 -8.77
C ALA A 395 3.58 5.36 -10.05
N ILE A 396 3.93 4.77 -11.20
CA ILE A 396 3.30 5.04 -12.51
C ILE A 396 1.80 4.73 -12.46
N THR A 397 1.45 3.57 -11.91
CA THR A 397 0.05 3.15 -11.79
C THR A 397 -0.77 4.10 -10.91
N ASN A 398 -0.16 4.67 -9.88
CA ASN A 398 -0.80 5.63 -8.97
C ASN A 398 -0.92 7.01 -9.60
N GLU A 399 0.10 7.46 -10.33
CA GLU A 399 0.08 8.68 -11.14
C GLU A 399 -1.06 8.65 -12.16
N ALA A 400 -1.17 7.58 -12.97
CA ALA A 400 -2.24 7.40 -13.94
C ALA A 400 -3.67 7.39 -13.36
N ARG A 401 -3.81 7.23 -12.03
CA ARG A 401 -5.09 7.29 -11.31
C ARG A 401 -5.35 8.66 -10.66
N GLY A 402 -4.49 9.64 -10.90
CA GLY A 402 -4.54 10.95 -10.23
C GLY A 402 -4.22 10.90 -8.73
N ARG A 403 -3.52 9.85 -8.28
CA ARG A 403 -3.20 9.62 -6.85
C ARG A 403 -1.70 9.36 -6.68
N ARG A 404 -0.86 10.30 -7.13
CA ARG A 404 0.61 10.18 -7.09
C ARG A 404 1.12 9.77 -5.71
N THR A 405 2.06 8.84 -5.71
CA THR A 405 2.78 8.42 -4.50
C THR A 405 3.67 9.55 -3.97
N TRP A 406 4.01 9.51 -2.69
CA TRP A 406 4.91 10.53 -2.12
C TRP A 406 6.28 10.51 -2.78
N SER A 407 6.95 9.35 -2.82
CA SER A 407 8.27 9.16 -3.45
C SER A 407 8.42 7.73 -3.99
N ILE A 408 9.49 7.46 -4.74
CA ILE A 408 9.80 6.10 -5.18
C ILE A 408 10.11 5.19 -3.98
N SER A 409 10.86 5.69 -2.99
CA SER A 409 11.09 4.97 -1.72
C SER A 409 9.78 4.63 -1.01
N HIS A 410 8.85 5.58 -0.93
CA HIS A 410 7.55 5.35 -0.29
C HIS A 410 6.73 4.25 -1.01
N SER A 411 6.88 4.15 -2.33
CA SER A 411 6.23 3.11 -3.12
C SER A 411 6.81 1.73 -2.79
N TYR A 412 8.13 1.63 -2.65
CA TYR A 412 8.80 0.39 -2.21
C TYR A 412 8.36 -0.01 -0.80
N GLU A 413 8.43 0.92 0.16
CA GLU A 413 7.97 0.74 1.54
C GLU A 413 6.55 0.18 1.63
N THR A 414 5.65 0.71 0.80
CA THR A 414 4.26 0.24 0.69
C THR A 414 4.17 -1.21 0.19
N LEU A 415 5.03 -1.62 -0.75
CA LEU A 415 5.06 -2.97 -1.30
C LEU A 415 5.66 -4.00 -0.35
N VAL A 416 6.68 -3.62 0.42
CA VAL A 416 7.28 -4.51 1.44
C VAL A 416 6.54 -4.47 2.78
N ASN A 417 5.53 -3.60 2.92
CA ASN A 417 4.80 -3.38 4.17
C ASN A 417 5.75 -3.03 5.33
N GLN A 418 6.73 -2.16 5.05
CA GLN A 418 7.70 -1.66 6.02
C GLN A 418 7.64 -0.14 6.05
N THR A 419 7.78 0.45 7.23
CA THR A 419 7.63 1.89 7.48
C THR A 419 8.96 2.64 7.49
N HIS A 420 10.03 2.03 6.95
CA HIS A 420 11.37 2.62 6.96
C HIS A 420 11.91 2.75 5.54
N HIS A 421 12.40 3.95 5.22
CA HIS A 421 13.12 4.24 4.00
C HIS A 421 14.20 3.21 3.74
N SER A 422 14.21 2.65 2.52
CA SER A 422 15.29 1.77 2.09
C SER A 422 16.56 2.60 2.00
N PHE A 423 17.60 2.16 2.71
CA PHE A 423 18.95 2.75 2.62
C PHE A 423 19.40 2.85 1.17
N VAL A 424 19.16 1.81 0.36
CA VAL A 424 19.57 1.75 -1.05
C VAL A 424 18.79 2.75 -1.91
N SER A 425 17.47 2.87 -1.72
CA SER A 425 16.68 3.87 -2.47
C SER A 425 17.12 5.29 -2.15
N THR A 426 17.40 5.56 -0.88
CA THR A 426 17.92 6.87 -0.45
C THR A 426 19.32 7.11 -1.03
N TRP A 427 20.18 6.10 -1.00
CA TRP A 427 21.52 6.20 -1.58
C TRP A 427 21.47 6.49 -3.08
N VAL A 428 20.65 5.79 -3.85
CA VAL A 428 20.47 6.07 -5.29
C VAL A 428 19.96 7.49 -5.52
N HIS A 429 19.02 7.96 -4.69
CA HIS A 429 18.50 9.33 -4.74
C HIS A 429 19.63 10.36 -4.54
N GLU A 430 20.46 10.22 -3.50
CA GLU A 430 21.58 11.14 -3.26
C GLU A 430 22.63 11.10 -4.39
N ILE A 431 22.87 9.92 -4.97
CA ILE A 431 23.73 9.82 -6.17
C ILE A 431 23.09 10.54 -7.36
N GLY A 432 21.76 10.52 -7.49
CA GLY A 432 21.04 11.28 -8.49
C GLY A 432 21.32 12.78 -8.44
N HIS A 433 21.46 13.37 -7.24
CA HIS A 433 21.92 14.75 -7.11
C HIS A 433 23.36 14.92 -7.58
N GLN A 434 24.28 14.01 -7.24
CA GLN A 434 25.66 14.06 -7.71
C GLN A 434 25.76 14.00 -9.25
N VAL A 435 24.97 13.14 -9.88
CA VAL A 435 24.86 13.09 -11.35
C VAL A 435 24.40 14.45 -11.88
N HIS A 436 23.37 15.06 -11.28
CA HIS A 436 22.87 16.39 -11.68
C HIS A 436 23.96 17.47 -11.58
N TYR A 437 24.69 17.49 -10.47
CA TYR A 437 25.77 18.44 -10.24
C TYR A 437 26.91 18.28 -11.27
N TRP A 438 27.29 17.04 -11.58
CA TRP A 438 28.37 16.76 -12.53
C TRP A 438 28.00 17.03 -13.98
N GLN A 439 26.73 16.88 -14.37
CA GLN A 439 26.26 17.34 -15.69
C GLN A 439 26.03 18.87 -15.75
N GLY A 440 26.42 19.62 -14.71
CA GLY A 440 26.40 21.07 -14.70
C GLY A 440 25.05 21.69 -14.35
N ASN A 441 24.22 21.02 -13.54
CA ASN A 441 22.88 21.51 -13.16
C ASN A 441 22.00 21.83 -14.35
N ARG A 442 22.08 20.99 -15.39
CA ARG A 442 21.30 21.14 -16.61
C ARG A 442 19.82 21.41 -16.27
N GLU A 443 19.27 22.40 -16.96
CA GLU A 443 17.84 22.73 -16.86
C GLU A 443 17.00 21.52 -17.27
N ILE A 444 15.96 21.26 -16.49
CA ILE A 444 15.09 20.10 -16.69
C ILE A 444 14.02 20.49 -17.70
N PRO A 445 13.98 19.87 -18.89
CA PRO A 445 13.09 20.29 -19.96
C PRO A 445 11.65 19.74 -19.80
N PHE A 446 11.34 19.10 -18.66
CA PHE A 446 10.11 18.37 -18.41
C PHE A 446 9.29 19.02 -17.30
N LYS A 447 7.96 18.92 -17.40
CA LYS A 447 7.03 19.42 -16.37
C LYS A 447 6.38 18.28 -15.59
N GLU A 448 6.45 17.07 -16.14
CA GLU A 448 5.84 15.87 -15.61
C GLU A 448 6.65 15.33 -14.44
N SER A 449 5.97 14.97 -13.36
CA SER A 449 6.60 14.34 -12.19
C SER A 449 5.86 13.09 -11.77
N LEU A 450 6.61 12.00 -11.67
CA LEU A 450 6.09 10.69 -11.30
C LEU A 450 5.60 10.62 -9.84
N THR A 451 6.21 11.40 -8.95
CA THR A 451 5.92 11.41 -7.50
C THR A 451 5.63 12.82 -7.01
N VAL A 452 4.98 12.96 -5.85
CA VAL A 452 4.74 14.28 -5.23
C VAL A 452 6.06 14.92 -4.81
N TYR A 453 7.01 14.13 -4.31
CA TYR A 453 8.30 14.62 -3.85
C TYR A 453 9.14 15.22 -4.99
N ALA A 454 9.04 14.66 -6.20
CA ALA A 454 9.68 15.18 -7.40
C ALA A 454 9.18 16.60 -7.80
N ASP A 455 7.99 17.04 -7.35
CA ASP A 455 7.51 18.41 -7.62
C ASP A 455 8.14 19.48 -6.72
N THR A 456 8.91 19.08 -5.70
CA THR A 456 9.40 20.02 -4.69
C THR A 456 10.31 21.09 -5.31
N ASN A 457 11.25 20.67 -6.15
CA ASN A 457 12.13 21.54 -6.94
C ASN A 457 12.87 20.70 -8.01
N ALA A 458 13.62 21.36 -8.87
CA ALA A 458 14.40 20.72 -9.94
C ALA A 458 15.40 19.65 -9.44
N PHE A 459 16.06 19.86 -8.30
CA PHE A 459 17.02 18.89 -7.76
C PHE A 459 16.31 17.61 -7.31
N GLU A 460 15.19 17.74 -6.60
CA GLU A 460 14.37 16.59 -6.15
C GLU A 460 13.72 15.89 -7.35
N TRP A 461 13.30 16.64 -8.36
CA TRP A 461 12.83 16.07 -9.62
C TRP A 461 13.88 15.16 -10.24
N HIS A 462 15.12 15.65 -10.34
CA HIS A 462 16.22 14.91 -10.93
C HIS A 462 16.54 13.65 -10.13
N ALA A 463 16.71 13.77 -8.81
CA ALA A 463 17.07 12.65 -7.96
C ALA A 463 15.99 11.56 -7.86
N GLU A 464 14.71 11.94 -7.79
CA GLU A 464 13.61 10.98 -7.78
C GLU A 464 13.48 10.22 -9.11
N HIS A 465 13.54 10.91 -10.25
CA HIS A 465 13.44 10.24 -11.55
C HIS A 465 14.71 9.46 -11.90
N PHE A 466 15.89 9.90 -11.44
CA PHE A 466 17.11 9.10 -11.52
C PHE A 466 16.95 7.79 -10.73
N THR A 467 16.35 7.85 -9.54
CA THR A 467 16.01 6.66 -8.77
C THR A 467 15.08 5.74 -9.54
N ALA A 468 14.01 6.28 -10.15
CA ALA A 468 13.12 5.50 -11.00
C ALA A 468 13.85 4.86 -12.20
N TRP A 469 14.78 5.58 -12.82
CA TRP A 469 15.59 5.11 -13.94
C TRP A 469 16.51 3.96 -13.53
N VAL A 470 17.25 4.08 -12.42
CA VAL A 470 18.11 2.98 -11.92
C VAL A 470 17.28 1.75 -11.55
N LEU A 471 16.15 1.93 -10.87
CA LEU A 471 15.35 0.81 -10.39
C LEU A 471 14.57 0.10 -11.50
N ASN A 472 14.08 0.84 -12.51
CA ASN A 472 13.31 0.26 -13.61
C ASN A 472 13.20 1.22 -14.83
N ARG A 473 14.31 1.38 -15.56
CA ARG A 473 14.39 2.22 -16.78
C ARG A 473 13.30 1.92 -17.82
N ASP A 474 12.96 0.64 -18.01
CA ASP A 474 11.96 0.23 -18.99
C ASP A 474 10.54 0.64 -18.58
N ALA A 475 10.21 0.56 -17.28
CA ALA A 475 8.94 1.08 -16.78
C ALA A 475 8.88 2.61 -16.92
N LEU A 476 9.97 3.30 -16.56
CA LEU A 476 10.06 4.74 -16.74
C LEU A 476 9.86 5.14 -18.20
N ALA A 477 10.51 4.45 -19.14
CA ALA A 477 10.38 4.71 -20.58
C ALA A 477 8.97 4.43 -21.12
N ARG A 478 8.23 3.49 -20.53
CA ARG A 478 6.81 3.26 -20.87
C ARG A 478 5.91 4.39 -20.41
N TRP A 479 6.23 5.00 -19.27
CA TRP A 479 5.48 6.14 -18.74
C TRP A 479 5.84 7.43 -19.49
N ASN A 480 7.13 7.73 -19.61
CA ASN A 480 7.65 8.84 -20.39
C ASN A 480 9.03 8.47 -20.96
N LYS A 481 9.06 8.26 -22.28
CA LYS A 481 10.26 7.85 -23.01
C LYS A 481 11.36 8.90 -22.94
N ASP A 482 11.00 10.18 -23.11
CA ASP A 482 11.95 11.29 -23.17
C ASP A 482 12.66 11.48 -21.83
N ILE A 483 11.95 11.29 -20.71
CA ILE A 483 12.54 11.32 -19.37
C ILE A 483 13.52 10.16 -19.18
N ALA A 484 13.21 8.95 -19.65
CA ALA A 484 14.13 7.82 -19.53
C ALA A 484 15.40 8.03 -20.38
N GLU A 485 15.26 8.54 -21.61
CA GLU A 485 16.39 8.85 -22.49
C GLU A 485 17.22 10.03 -21.96
N TYR A 486 16.59 11.00 -21.29
CA TYR A 486 17.29 12.07 -20.60
C TYR A 486 18.29 11.52 -19.57
N PHE A 487 17.93 10.49 -18.79
CA PHE A 487 18.85 9.92 -17.81
C PHE A 487 19.91 9.02 -18.42
N ASP A 488 19.64 8.40 -19.58
CA ASP A 488 20.67 7.69 -20.35
C ASP A 488 21.79 8.65 -20.81
N ASP A 489 21.44 9.89 -21.18
CA ASP A 489 22.35 10.98 -21.56
C ASP A 489 22.98 11.69 -20.35
N ALA A 490 22.18 11.97 -19.31
CA ALA A 490 22.63 12.72 -18.14
C ALA A 490 23.78 12.03 -17.40
N ILE A 491 23.72 10.69 -17.25
CA ILE A 491 24.78 9.94 -16.57
C ILE A 491 26.08 9.89 -17.38
N GLU A 492 25.99 9.83 -18.71
CA GLU A 492 27.16 9.87 -19.60
C GLU A 492 27.80 11.25 -19.58
N LYS A 493 27.01 12.33 -19.67
CA LYS A 493 27.52 13.69 -19.51
C LYS A 493 28.14 13.93 -18.14
N ALA A 494 27.52 13.43 -17.08
CA ALA A 494 28.07 13.51 -15.75
C ALA A 494 29.39 12.74 -15.63
N LYS A 495 29.56 11.62 -16.34
CA LYS A 495 30.83 10.87 -16.43
C LYS A 495 31.89 11.60 -17.26
N ASP A 496 31.50 12.26 -18.35
CA ASP A 496 32.41 12.85 -19.33
C ASP A 496 32.73 14.35 -19.09
N ALA A 497 32.01 15.02 -18.18
CA ALA A 497 32.31 16.40 -17.78
C ALA A 497 33.79 16.61 -17.36
N GLY A 498 34.28 17.84 -17.49
CA GLY A 498 35.65 18.20 -17.08
C GLY A 498 35.94 17.91 -15.60
N ALA A 499 37.20 18.10 -15.18
CA ALA A 499 37.66 17.75 -13.83
C ALA A 499 36.97 18.51 -12.67
N VAL A 500 36.18 19.55 -12.98
CA VAL A 500 35.50 20.39 -11.99
C VAL A 500 34.03 20.52 -12.36
N LYS A 501 33.14 20.35 -11.37
CA LYS A 501 31.71 20.66 -11.53
C LYS A 501 31.56 22.11 -11.96
N ILE A 502 30.86 22.34 -13.06
CA ILE A 502 30.53 23.69 -13.53
C ILE A 502 29.91 24.44 -12.35
N ARG A 503 30.34 25.69 -12.08
CA ARG A 503 29.94 26.51 -10.91
C ARG A 503 28.60 27.21 -11.09
#